data_AF-A0A2G9XJJ1-F1
#
_entry.id   AF-A0A2G9XJJ1-F1
#
_cell.length_a   1.000
_cell.length_b   1.000
_cell.length_c   1.000
_cell.angle_alpha   90.00
_cell.angle_beta   90.00
_cell.angle_gamma   90.00
#
_symmetry.space_group_name_H-M   'P 1'
#
loop_
_entity.id
_entity.type
_entity.pdbx_description
1 polymer ?
#
loop_
_entity_poly.entity_id
_entity_poly.type
_entity_poly.pdbx_seq_one_letter_code
_entity_poly.pdbx_strand_id
1 'polypeptide(L)'
;AEYLVKGSVRHAGNELSMECGLYDVVKGELILGKKYAGKDEDRKKMIQKFAGEMLFALTGEGGVFATRIAFVMKKGKTSDIYTVGFDGSDLVKETESKTIHMSPRWSPDGRHLSFTSYEGGTPAFYVKDMLNLSTAKIYDFQGINLPGGWSPDGKKVLLTLSKDGNEEIYALDFINRLLRRLTNNFAIDVSPVWSPDGGKIAFVSNRAGSPQIY
;
A
#
# COMPACT_ATOMS: atom_id res chain seq x y z
N ALA A 1 -22.38 28.35 -5.19
CA ALA A 1 -21.54 27.16 -5.45
C ALA A 1 -20.50 27.56 -6.48
N GLU A 2 -19.21 27.34 -6.21
CA GLU A 2 -18.11 27.74 -7.11
C GLU A 2 -17.90 26.74 -8.26
N TYR A 3 -18.21 25.47 -8.01
CA TYR A 3 -18.09 24.39 -8.99
C TYR A 3 -19.39 23.60 -9.14
N LEU A 4 -19.60 23.03 -10.33
CA LEU A 4 -20.74 22.19 -10.66
C LEU A 4 -20.27 20.93 -11.38
N VAL A 5 -20.77 19.77 -10.95
CA VAL A 5 -20.58 18.50 -11.64
C VAL A 5 -21.87 18.13 -12.36
N LYS A 6 -21.77 17.80 -13.65
CA LYS A 6 -22.84 17.19 -14.43
C LYS A 6 -22.39 15.85 -14.97
N GLY A 7 -23.33 14.93 -15.11
CA GLY A 7 -23.05 13.65 -15.76
C GLY A 7 -24.29 13.11 -16.47
N SER A 8 -24.05 12.27 -17.47
CA SER A 8 -25.08 11.48 -18.13
C SER A 8 -24.59 10.05 -18.31
N VAL A 9 -25.50 9.09 -18.19
CA VAL A 9 -25.24 7.67 -18.41
C VAL A 9 -26.19 7.19 -19.48
N ARG A 10 -25.68 6.49 -20.50
CA ARG A 10 -26.48 5.87 -21.55
C ARG A 10 -26.18 4.38 -21.61
N HIS A 11 -27.24 3.61 -21.83
CA HIS A 11 -27.21 2.15 -21.95
C HIS A 11 -27.51 1.73 -23.39
N ALA A 12 -26.75 0.77 -23.90
CA ALA A 12 -26.99 0.10 -25.16
C ALA A 12 -26.77 -1.41 -24.97
N GLY A 13 -27.83 -2.14 -24.62
CA GLY A 13 -27.69 -3.55 -24.21
C GLY A 13 -26.87 -3.66 -22.92
N ASN A 14 -25.75 -4.38 -22.96
CA ASN A 14 -24.82 -4.51 -21.83
C ASN A 14 -23.71 -3.42 -21.82
N GLU A 15 -23.70 -2.54 -22.81
CA GLU A 15 -22.74 -1.44 -22.88
C GLU A 15 -23.27 -0.23 -22.11
N LEU A 16 -22.40 0.36 -21.31
CA LEU A 16 -22.62 1.59 -20.57
C LEU A 16 -21.63 2.65 -21.07
N SER A 17 -22.16 3.82 -21.39
CA SER A 17 -21.34 5.02 -21.62
C SER A 17 -21.67 6.09 -20.58
N MET A 18 -20.64 6.69 -20.00
CA MET A 18 -20.76 7.74 -19.00
C MET A 18 -20.02 8.98 -19.49
N GLU A 19 -20.71 10.12 -19.53
CA GLU A 19 -20.12 11.42 -19.82
C GLU A 19 -20.22 12.28 -18.55
N CYS A 20 -19.11 12.88 -18.14
CA CYS A 20 -19.04 13.73 -16.95
C CYS A 20 -18.33 15.04 -17.27
N GLY A 21 -18.78 16.11 -16.61
CA GLY A 21 -18.23 17.45 -16.74
C GLY A 21 -18.11 18.15 -15.39
N LEU A 22 -16.95 18.73 -15.12
CA LEU A 22 -16.70 19.67 -14.03
C LEU A 22 -16.68 21.09 -14.60
N TYR A 23 -17.46 21.99 -14.03
CA TYR A 23 -17.61 23.36 -14.49
C TYR A 23 -17.23 24.35 -13.39
N ASP A 24 -16.57 25.44 -13.78
CA ASP A 24 -16.46 26.66 -12.99
C ASP A 24 -17.76 27.45 -13.18
N VAL A 25 -18.55 27.61 -12.12
CA VAL A 25 -19.86 28.28 -12.20
C VAL A 25 -19.69 29.79 -12.31
N VAL A 26 -18.59 30.34 -11.79
CA VAL A 26 -18.32 31.78 -11.79
C VAL A 26 -17.88 32.23 -13.18
N LYS A 27 -17.00 31.45 -13.83
CA LYS A 27 -16.51 31.74 -15.19
C LYS A 27 -17.45 31.21 -16.29
N GLY A 28 -18.31 30.26 -15.97
CA GLY A 28 -19.16 29.58 -16.96
C GLY A 28 -18.38 28.64 -17.88
N GLU A 29 -17.25 28.11 -17.41
CA GLU A 29 -16.30 27.34 -18.22
C GLU A 29 -16.27 25.86 -17.80
N LEU A 30 -15.98 24.98 -18.77
CA LEU A 30 -15.71 23.57 -18.51
C LEU A 30 -14.24 23.41 -18.08
N ILE A 31 -14.02 22.91 -16.87
CA ILE A 31 -12.69 22.60 -16.34
C ILE A 31 -12.23 21.22 -16.82
N LEU A 32 -13.11 20.22 -16.76
CA LEU A 32 -12.78 18.83 -17.08
C LEU A 32 -13.98 18.13 -17.72
N GLY A 33 -13.83 17.62 -18.94
CA GLY A 33 -14.83 16.81 -19.64
C GLY A 33 -14.30 15.40 -19.93
N LYS A 34 -15.06 14.37 -19.56
CA LYS A 34 -14.62 12.97 -19.67
C LYS A 34 -15.73 12.08 -20.17
N LYS A 35 -15.33 11.11 -20.98
CA LYS A 35 -16.20 10.05 -21.50
C LYS A 35 -15.59 8.69 -21.20
N TYR A 36 -16.42 7.80 -20.68
CA TYR A 36 -16.07 6.43 -20.35
C TYR A 36 -17.01 5.49 -21.11
N ALA A 37 -16.48 4.35 -21.51
CA ALA A 37 -17.23 3.25 -22.10
C ALA A 37 -16.81 1.95 -21.40
N GLY A 38 -17.77 1.06 -21.19
CA GLY A 38 -17.57 -0.22 -20.50
C GLY A 38 -18.91 -0.92 -20.28
N LYS A 39 -18.99 -1.76 -19.26
CA LYS A 39 -20.24 -2.46 -18.90
C LYS A 39 -20.88 -1.87 -17.66
N ASP A 40 -22.09 -2.30 -17.32
CA ASP A 40 -22.76 -1.80 -16.10
C ASP A 40 -21.96 -2.15 -14.82
N GLU A 41 -21.28 -3.30 -14.81
CA GLU A 41 -20.37 -3.71 -13.72
C GLU A 41 -19.18 -2.74 -13.51
N ASP A 42 -18.81 -1.98 -14.55
CA ASP A 42 -17.71 -1.00 -14.48
C ASP A 42 -18.16 0.38 -13.97
N ARG A 43 -19.46 0.62 -13.82
CA ARG A 43 -20.03 1.93 -13.46
C ARG A 43 -19.35 2.55 -12.24
N LYS A 44 -19.15 1.77 -11.17
CA LYS A 44 -18.49 2.23 -9.94
C LYS A 44 -17.06 2.70 -10.22
N LYS A 45 -16.28 1.92 -10.98
CA LYS A 45 -14.90 2.26 -11.35
C LYS A 45 -14.84 3.53 -12.21
N MET A 46 -15.79 3.71 -13.13
CA MET A 46 -15.86 4.92 -13.96
C MET A 46 -16.13 6.17 -13.11
N ILE A 47 -17.07 6.09 -12.15
CA ILE A 47 -17.37 7.20 -11.22
C ILE A 47 -16.14 7.53 -10.36
N GLN A 48 -15.50 6.52 -9.78
CA GLN A 48 -14.29 6.71 -8.96
C GLN A 48 -13.15 7.33 -9.77
N LYS A 49 -12.98 6.91 -11.03
CA LYS A 49 -11.99 7.50 -11.93
C LYS A 49 -12.28 8.99 -12.18
N PHE A 50 -13.53 9.35 -12.48
CA PHE A 50 -13.90 10.74 -12.65
C PHE A 50 -13.70 11.57 -11.38
N ALA A 51 -14.04 11.03 -10.21
CA ALA A 51 -13.81 11.70 -8.93
C ALA A 51 -12.31 11.97 -8.68
N GLY A 52 -11.43 11.02 -9.05
CA GLY A 52 -9.97 11.20 -8.97
C GLY A 52 -9.45 12.27 -9.92
N GLU A 53 -9.92 12.29 -11.16
CA GLU A 53 -9.53 13.31 -12.14
C GLU A 53 -10.05 14.70 -11.76
N MET A 54 -11.25 14.79 -11.17
CA MET A 54 -11.80 16.03 -10.64
C MET A 54 -10.94 16.57 -9.48
N LEU A 55 -10.58 15.70 -8.53
CA LEU A 55 -9.72 16.11 -7.41
C LEU A 55 -8.39 16.65 -7.94
N PHE A 56 -7.75 15.92 -8.85
CA PHE A 56 -6.49 16.34 -9.46
C PHE A 56 -6.60 17.67 -10.20
N ALA A 57 -7.69 17.89 -10.96
CA ALA A 57 -7.92 19.14 -11.66
C ALA A 57 -8.06 20.35 -10.73
N LEU A 58 -8.53 20.14 -9.49
CA LEU A 58 -8.77 21.20 -8.51
C LEU A 58 -7.57 21.41 -7.56
N THR A 59 -6.83 20.36 -7.22
CA THR A 59 -5.80 20.41 -6.16
C THR A 59 -4.38 20.16 -6.68
N GLY A 60 -4.22 19.57 -7.87
CA GLY A 60 -2.94 19.06 -8.36
C GLY A 60 -2.49 17.75 -7.70
N GLU A 61 -3.30 17.17 -6.80
CA GLU A 61 -2.98 15.94 -6.08
C GLU A 61 -3.83 14.76 -6.57
N GLY A 62 -3.22 13.57 -6.64
CA GLY A 62 -3.91 12.35 -7.03
C GLY A 62 -4.99 11.93 -6.02
N GLY A 63 -6.14 11.47 -6.52
CA GLY A 63 -7.23 10.99 -5.66
C GLY A 63 -7.02 9.60 -5.08
N VAL A 64 -7.65 9.33 -3.93
CA VAL A 64 -7.59 8.03 -3.23
C VAL A 64 -8.57 6.98 -3.77
N PHE A 65 -9.43 7.35 -4.73
CA PHE A 65 -10.61 6.57 -5.12
C PHE A 65 -10.30 5.23 -5.79
N ALA A 66 -9.06 5.00 -6.22
CA ALA A 66 -8.59 3.73 -6.80
C ALA A 66 -7.62 2.98 -5.86
N THR A 67 -7.42 3.46 -4.63
CA THR A 67 -6.49 2.86 -3.68
C THR A 67 -7.12 1.70 -2.92
N ARG A 68 -6.26 0.88 -2.31
CA ARG A 68 -6.65 -0.22 -1.42
C ARG A 68 -6.00 -0.07 -0.06
N ILE A 69 -6.68 -0.55 0.97
CA ILE A 69 -6.17 -0.64 2.34
C ILE A 69 -5.84 -2.09 2.61
N ALA A 70 -4.62 -2.38 3.07
CA ALA A 70 -4.25 -3.69 3.58
C ALA A 70 -4.29 -3.69 5.12
N PHE A 71 -4.85 -4.74 5.71
CA PHE A 71 -4.99 -4.86 7.16
C PHE A 71 -4.98 -6.33 7.57
N VAL A 72 -4.85 -6.57 8.87
CA VAL A 72 -4.81 -7.91 9.46
C VAL A 72 -6.14 -8.19 10.14
N MET A 73 -6.77 -9.31 9.83
CA MET A 73 -7.90 -9.83 10.61
C MET A 73 -7.44 -11.05 11.42
N LYS A 74 -7.63 -10.98 12.74
CA LYS A 74 -7.28 -12.05 13.67
C LYS A 74 -8.49 -12.93 13.95
N LYS A 75 -8.28 -14.26 13.91
CA LYS A 75 -9.27 -15.26 14.29
C LYS A 75 -8.65 -16.28 15.25
N GLY A 76 -8.92 -16.13 16.54
CA GLY A 76 -8.29 -16.97 17.57
C GLY A 76 -6.78 -16.79 17.61
N LYS A 77 -6.03 -17.86 17.31
CA LYS A 77 -4.56 -17.87 17.28
C LYS A 77 -3.96 -17.56 15.91
N THR A 78 -4.77 -17.50 14.86
CA THR A 78 -4.31 -17.22 13.49
C THR A 78 -4.69 -15.80 13.10
N SER A 79 -4.00 -15.25 12.10
CA SER A 79 -4.33 -13.97 11.51
C SER A 79 -3.99 -13.97 10.04
N ASP A 80 -4.88 -13.43 9.22
CA ASP A 80 -4.70 -13.33 7.78
C ASP A 80 -4.68 -11.87 7.35
N ILE A 81 -4.00 -11.59 6.24
CA ILE A 81 -3.98 -10.28 5.61
C ILE A 81 -5.15 -10.18 4.65
N TYR A 82 -5.84 -9.05 4.70
CA TYR A 82 -6.95 -8.70 3.84
C TYR A 82 -6.70 -7.37 3.15
N THR A 83 -7.33 -7.18 2.00
CA THR A 83 -7.42 -5.87 1.34
C THR A 83 -8.86 -5.48 1.10
N VAL A 84 -9.13 -4.17 1.17
CA VAL A 84 -10.39 -3.54 0.76
C VAL A 84 -10.09 -2.35 -0.14
N GLY A 85 -11.06 -1.91 -0.94
CA GLY A 85 -11.03 -0.60 -1.57
C GLY A 85 -11.00 0.53 -0.54
N PHE A 86 -10.63 1.74 -0.96
CA PHE A 86 -10.58 2.92 -0.09
C PHE A 86 -11.90 3.21 0.66
N ASP A 87 -13.03 2.79 0.10
CA ASP A 87 -14.39 2.93 0.65
C ASP A 87 -14.85 1.71 1.47
N GLY A 88 -13.96 0.74 1.70
CA GLY A 88 -14.24 -0.49 2.42
C GLY A 88 -14.89 -1.60 1.59
N SER A 89 -15.13 -1.39 0.28
CA SER A 89 -15.66 -2.45 -0.58
C SER A 89 -14.61 -3.49 -0.97
N ASP A 90 -15.03 -4.53 -1.69
CA ASP A 90 -14.14 -5.50 -2.35
C ASP A 90 -13.15 -6.14 -1.39
N LEU A 91 -13.67 -6.64 -0.26
CA LEU A 91 -12.90 -7.39 0.72
C LEU A 91 -12.30 -8.65 0.08
N VAL A 92 -10.98 -8.72 0.04
CA VAL A 92 -10.21 -9.85 -0.49
C VAL A 92 -9.31 -10.39 0.60
N LYS A 93 -9.30 -11.71 0.78
CA LYS A 93 -8.36 -12.41 1.65
C LYS A 93 -7.08 -12.69 0.87
N GLU A 94 -5.95 -12.15 1.34
CA GLU A 94 -4.68 -12.22 0.61
C GLU A 94 -3.78 -13.39 1.02
N THR A 95 -3.92 -13.86 2.26
CA THR A 95 -3.15 -14.99 2.81
C THR A 95 -4.10 -16.06 3.33
N GLU A 96 -3.72 -17.33 3.22
CA GLU A 96 -4.53 -18.43 3.76
C GLU A 96 -3.66 -19.65 4.07
N SER A 97 -3.02 -19.66 5.24
CA SER A 97 -2.18 -20.80 5.64
C SER A 97 -2.32 -21.17 7.13
N LYS A 98 -3.44 -20.79 7.76
CA LYS A 98 -3.80 -21.14 9.15
C LYS A 98 -2.68 -20.85 10.15
N THR A 99 -1.92 -19.79 9.90
CA THR A 99 -0.83 -19.33 10.75
C THR A 99 -1.01 -17.84 11.07
N ILE A 100 0.04 -17.19 11.54
CA ILE A 100 0.09 -15.77 11.83
C ILE A 100 0.68 -15.05 10.63
N HIS A 101 -0.08 -14.10 10.07
CA HIS A 101 0.37 -13.10 9.13
C HIS A 101 0.21 -11.71 9.75
N MET A 102 1.21 -10.85 9.59
CA MET A 102 1.19 -9.52 10.21
C MET A 102 2.02 -8.47 9.46
N SER A 103 1.79 -7.21 9.84
CA SER A 103 2.53 -6.03 9.37
C SER A 103 2.55 -5.88 7.84
N PRO A 104 1.40 -5.88 7.13
CA PRO A 104 1.38 -5.66 5.69
C PRO A 104 1.93 -4.27 5.33
N ARG A 105 2.75 -4.20 4.26
CA ARG A 105 3.33 -2.97 3.71
C ARG A 105 3.27 -3.01 2.19
N TRP A 106 2.67 -2.00 1.58
CA TRP A 106 2.60 -1.85 0.13
C TRP A 106 3.90 -1.27 -0.44
N SER A 107 4.29 -1.72 -1.63
CA SER A 107 5.18 -0.95 -2.50
C SER A 107 4.47 0.29 -3.03
N PRO A 108 5.19 1.38 -3.38
CA PRO A 108 4.57 2.65 -3.77
C PRO A 108 3.67 2.55 -5.01
N ASP A 109 3.99 1.62 -5.91
CA ASP A 109 3.23 1.32 -7.13
C ASP A 109 2.07 0.34 -6.93
N GLY A 110 1.86 -0.16 -5.71
CA GLY A 110 0.85 -1.18 -5.39
C GLY A 110 1.13 -2.56 -5.99
N ARG A 111 2.33 -2.78 -6.57
CA ARG A 111 2.68 -4.04 -7.25
C ARG A 111 2.96 -5.18 -6.26
N HIS A 112 3.47 -4.85 -5.08
CA HIS A 112 3.92 -5.79 -4.07
C HIS A 112 3.29 -5.48 -2.72
N LEU A 113 2.93 -6.54 -2.01
CA LEU A 113 2.49 -6.50 -0.62
C LEU A 113 3.44 -7.35 0.21
N SER A 114 4.27 -6.70 1.03
CA SER A 114 5.21 -7.39 1.91
C SER A 114 4.64 -7.57 3.31
N PHE A 115 4.97 -8.67 3.97
CA PHE A 115 4.44 -9.03 5.28
C PHE A 115 5.34 -10.03 6.01
N THR A 116 5.09 -10.22 7.29
CA THR A 116 5.67 -11.33 8.06
C THR A 116 4.70 -12.51 8.09
N SER A 117 5.20 -13.72 7.85
CA SER A 117 4.44 -14.97 7.93
C SER A 117 5.15 -15.99 8.82
N TYR A 118 4.37 -16.79 9.53
CA TYR A 118 4.83 -17.89 10.39
C TYR A 118 4.61 -19.28 9.74
N GLU A 119 4.45 -19.35 8.42
CA GLU A 119 4.24 -20.63 7.70
C GLU A 119 5.34 -21.66 7.92
N GLY A 120 6.59 -21.21 8.10
CA GLY A 120 7.73 -22.07 8.42
C GLY A 120 7.93 -22.34 9.91
N GLY A 121 6.95 -22.02 10.76
CA GLY A 121 7.04 -22.13 12.23
C GLY A 121 7.82 -21.00 12.92
N THR A 122 8.54 -20.19 12.16
CA THR A 122 9.27 -18.99 12.62
C THR A 122 8.87 -17.78 11.77
N PRO A 123 8.97 -16.55 12.29
CA PRO A 123 8.60 -15.35 11.54
C PRO A 123 9.60 -15.12 10.40
N ALA A 124 9.10 -15.12 9.17
CA ALA A 124 9.88 -14.87 7.98
C ALA A 124 9.27 -13.73 7.15
N PHE A 125 10.11 -13.05 6.38
CA PHE A 125 9.75 -11.96 5.49
C PHE A 125 9.25 -12.50 4.15
N TYR A 126 8.01 -12.19 3.80
CA TYR A 126 7.33 -12.62 2.59
C TYR A 126 6.94 -11.41 1.75
N VAL A 127 6.85 -11.63 0.43
CA VAL A 127 6.30 -10.66 -0.52
C VAL A 127 5.31 -11.37 -1.43
N LYS A 128 4.10 -10.82 -1.51
CA LYS A 128 3.09 -11.17 -2.50
C LYS A 128 3.14 -10.20 -3.67
N ASP A 129 3.17 -10.75 -4.86
CA ASP A 129 3.05 -10.05 -6.13
C ASP A 129 1.56 -9.90 -6.47
N MET A 130 1.08 -8.68 -6.63
CA MET A 130 -0.36 -8.40 -6.75
C MET A 130 -0.91 -8.50 -8.17
N LEU A 131 -0.05 -8.71 -9.17
CA LEU A 131 -0.45 -8.87 -10.57
C LEU A 131 -0.63 -10.34 -10.92
N ASN A 132 0.34 -11.19 -10.55
CA ASN A 132 0.30 -12.63 -10.82
C ASN A 132 -0.13 -13.44 -9.59
N LEU A 133 -0.37 -12.79 -8.45
CA LEU A 133 -0.83 -13.37 -7.19
C LEU A 133 0.16 -14.37 -6.55
N SER A 134 1.40 -14.45 -7.04
CA SER A 134 2.43 -15.29 -6.46
C SER A 134 2.91 -14.76 -5.12
N THR A 135 3.28 -15.66 -4.22
CA THR A 135 3.81 -15.31 -2.90
C THR A 135 5.16 -16.00 -2.72
N ALA A 136 6.16 -15.25 -2.31
CA ALA A 136 7.51 -15.76 -2.09
C ALA A 136 8.02 -15.41 -0.69
N LYS A 137 8.63 -16.41 -0.03
CA LYS A 137 9.46 -16.18 1.14
C LYS A 137 10.79 -15.60 0.68
N ILE A 138 11.14 -14.43 1.18
CA ILE A 138 12.35 -13.70 0.78
C ILE A 138 13.50 -13.97 1.76
N TYR A 139 13.24 -13.87 3.06
CA TYR A 139 14.21 -14.17 4.11
C TYR A 139 13.55 -14.80 5.32
N ASP A 140 14.30 -15.66 6.00
CA ASP A 140 13.91 -16.39 7.20
C ASP A 140 15.08 -16.49 8.18
N PHE A 141 15.74 -15.36 8.44
CA PHE A 141 16.81 -15.33 9.43
C PHE A 141 16.28 -15.72 10.81
N GLN A 142 17.15 -16.26 11.67
CA GLN A 142 16.79 -16.52 13.05
C GLN A 142 16.35 -15.24 13.76
N GLY A 143 15.28 -15.34 14.54
CA GLY A 143 14.71 -14.21 15.28
C GLY A 143 13.67 -13.45 14.47
N ILE A 144 13.58 -12.14 14.67
CA ILE A 144 12.57 -11.26 14.09
C ILE A 144 12.88 -10.96 12.62
N ASN A 145 11.85 -11.00 11.77
CA ASN A 145 11.88 -10.58 10.37
C ASN A 145 10.63 -9.74 10.07
N LEU A 146 10.67 -8.44 10.37
CA LEU A 146 9.51 -7.53 10.19
C LEU A 146 9.73 -6.56 9.02
N PRO A 147 8.74 -6.39 8.13
CA PRO A 147 8.80 -5.40 7.06
C PRO A 147 8.59 -3.97 7.58
N GLY A 148 9.43 -3.07 7.09
CA GLY A 148 9.25 -1.62 7.16
C GLY A 148 8.72 -1.04 5.85
N GLY A 149 8.95 0.26 5.65
CA GLY A 149 8.54 0.97 4.44
C GLY A 149 9.35 0.57 3.20
N TRP A 150 8.69 0.58 2.04
CA TRP A 150 9.34 0.56 0.73
C TRP A 150 9.89 1.95 0.40
N SER A 151 11.01 2.01 -0.30
CA SER A 151 11.56 3.28 -0.79
C SER A 151 10.61 3.88 -1.83
N PRO A 152 10.57 5.22 -1.99
CA PRO A 152 9.65 5.88 -2.93
C PRO A 152 9.80 5.41 -4.38
N ASP A 153 11.00 4.98 -4.78
CA ASP A 153 11.28 4.40 -6.10
C ASP A 153 10.92 2.91 -6.24
N GLY A 154 10.43 2.28 -5.17
CA GLY A 154 10.03 0.87 -5.11
C GLY A 154 11.18 -0.14 -5.13
N LYS A 155 12.45 0.31 -5.12
CA LYS A 155 13.62 -0.59 -5.31
C LYS A 155 14.14 -1.19 -4.02
N LYS A 156 13.87 -0.56 -2.87
CA LYS A 156 14.37 -1.00 -1.57
C LYS A 156 13.23 -1.20 -0.57
N VAL A 157 13.43 -2.14 0.35
CA VAL A 157 12.53 -2.38 1.48
C VAL A 157 13.33 -2.27 2.77
N LEU A 158 12.84 -1.48 3.72
CA LEU A 158 13.43 -1.49 5.07
C LEU A 158 12.92 -2.72 5.82
N LEU A 159 13.79 -3.31 6.64
CA LEU A 159 13.48 -4.46 7.48
C LEU A 159 13.97 -4.19 8.89
N THR A 160 13.23 -4.69 9.87
CA THR A 160 13.73 -4.88 11.23
C THR A 160 14.10 -6.36 11.37
N LEU A 161 15.39 -6.63 11.58
CA LEU A 161 15.92 -7.98 11.77
C LEU A 161 16.64 -8.08 13.10
N SER A 162 16.47 -9.20 13.82
CA SER A 162 17.21 -9.47 15.05
C SER A 162 18.34 -10.51 14.90
N LYS A 163 18.73 -10.79 13.65
CA LYS A 163 19.67 -11.88 13.31
C LYS A 163 21.09 -11.69 13.87
N ASP A 164 21.45 -10.45 14.22
CA ASP A 164 22.79 -10.08 14.68
C ASP A 164 22.82 -9.73 16.19
N GLY A 165 21.85 -10.23 16.97
CA GLY A 165 21.81 -10.13 18.43
C GLY A 165 20.58 -9.39 18.97
N ASN A 166 20.39 -8.15 18.53
CA ASN A 166 19.25 -7.27 18.84
C ASN A 166 18.54 -6.81 17.56
N GLU A 167 17.38 -6.18 17.71
CA GLU A 167 16.61 -5.62 16.59
C GLU A 167 17.32 -4.42 15.98
N GLU A 168 17.62 -4.54 14.69
CA GLU A 168 18.34 -3.55 13.93
C GLU A 168 17.67 -3.31 12.59
N ILE A 169 17.95 -2.15 11.99
CA ILE A 169 17.35 -1.69 10.75
C ILE A 169 18.26 -2.11 9.60
N TYR A 170 17.66 -2.69 8.57
CA TYR A 170 18.33 -3.09 7.33
C TYR A 170 17.59 -2.49 6.13
N ALA A 171 18.32 -2.22 5.06
CA ALA A 171 17.76 -1.97 3.75
C ALA A 171 18.07 -3.15 2.83
N LEU A 172 17.01 -3.74 2.28
CA LEU A 172 17.09 -4.75 1.23
C LEU A 172 16.92 -4.06 -0.12
N ASP A 173 17.90 -4.18 -1.01
CA ASP A 173 17.69 -4.01 -2.44
C ASP A 173 16.85 -5.20 -2.95
N PHE A 174 15.60 -4.92 -3.31
CA PHE A 174 14.63 -5.96 -3.61
C PHE A 174 14.98 -6.75 -4.89
N ILE A 175 15.57 -6.08 -5.87
CA ILE A 175 15.92 -6.67 -7.17
C ILE A 175 17.21 -7.49 -7.05
N ASN A 176 18.25 -6.90 -6.47
CA ASN A 176 19.57 -7.53 -6.40
C ASN A 176 19.73 -8.47 -5.20
N ARG A 177 18.73 -8.53 -4.30
CA ARG A 177 18.78 -9.30 -3.04
C ARG A 177 19.96 -8.93 -2.14
N LEU A 178 20.41 -7.68 -2.22
CA LEU A 178 21.50 -7.17 -1.40
C LEU A 178 20.94 -6.57 -0.12
N LEU A 179 21.36 -7.13 1.02
CA LEU A 179 20.94 -6.69 2.34
C LEU A 179 22.06 -5.87 3.00
N ARG A 180 21.74 -4.65 3.43
CA ARG A 180 22.67 -3.74 4.12
C ARG A 180 22.12 -3.37 5.50
N ARG A 181 22.92 -3.56 6.55
CA ARG A 181 22.61 -3.06 7.90
C ARG A 181 22.79 -1.54 7.96
N LEU A 182 21.82 -0.83 8.54
CA LEU A 182 21.80 0.64 8.66
C LEU A 182 22.07 1.12 10.08
N THR A 183 21.68 0.34 11.09
CA THR A 183 21.93 0.64 12.51
C THR A 183 22.77 -0.46 13.15
N ASN A 184 23.65 -0.08 14.08
CA ASN A 184 24.47 -1.02 14.85
C ASN A 184 24.77 -0.43 16.23
N ASN A 185 23.96 -0.77 17.21
CA ASN A 185 24.09 -0.28 18.58
C ASN A 185 23.41 -1.25 19.57
N PHE A 186 23.39 -0.91 20.85
CA PHE A 186 22.83 -1.79 21.90
C PHE A 186 21.30 -1.68 22.05
N ALA A 187 20.67 -0.70 21.41
CA ALA A 187 19.24 -0.42 21.54
C ALA A 187 18.41 -1.27 20.60
N ILE A 188 17.10 -1.28 20.83
CA ILE A 188 16.10 -1.91 19.96
C ILE A 188 15.70 -0.87 18.91
N ASP A 189 16.02 -1.12 17.63
CA ASP A 189 15.69 -0.25 16.50
C ASP A 189 14.65 -0.92 15.58
N VAL A 190 13.44 -0.36 15.49
CA VAL A 190 12.27 -0.99 14.85
C VAL A 190 11.40 -0.03 14.04
N SER A 191 10.44 -0.56 13.29
CA SER A 191 9.41 0.19 12.56
C SER A 191 9.93 1.26 11.59
N PRO A 192 10.92 0.95 10.72
CA PRO A 192 11.50 1.93 9.81
C PRO A 192 10.56 2.35 8.68
N VAL A 193 10.62 3.63 8.31
CA VAL A 193 9.96 4.21 7.13
C VAL A 193 10.91 5.14 6.38
N TRP A 194 10.76 5.23 5.06
CA TRP A 194 11.53 6.17 4.24
C TRP A 194 10.94 7.58 4.30
N SER A 195 11.79 8.59 4.17
CA SER A 195 11.34 9.93 3.80
C SER A 195 10.80 9.96 2.36
N PRO A 196 9.92 10.90 2.00
CA PRO A 196 9.35 10.99 0.65
C PRO A 196 10.39 11.16 -0.48
N ASP A 197 11.54 11.76 -0.17
CA ASP A 197 12.68 11.91 -1.10
C ASP A 197 13.59 10.67 -1.17
N GLY A 198 13.35 9.66 -0.32
CA GLY A 198 14.16 8.43 -0.22
C GLY A 198 15.57 8.63 0.34
N GLY A 199 15.92 9.85 0.78
CA GLY A 199 17.26 10.18 1.25
C GLY A 199 17.50 9.88 2.74
N LYS A 200 16.44 9.73 3.52
CA LYS A 200 16.48 9.48 4.96
C LYS A 200 15.48 8.39 5.33
N ILE A 201 15.60 7.92 6.57
CA ILE A 201 14.61 7.07 7.22
C ILE A 201 14.24 7.67 8.56
N ALA A 202 13.02 7.39 9.02
CA ALA A 202 12.62 7.56 10.40
C ALA A 202 12.35 6.18 11.01
N PHE A 203 12.65 5.99 12.29
CA PHE A 203 12.45 4.71 12.98
C PHE A 203 12.29 4.89 14.48
N VAL A 204 11.79 3.84 15.15
CA VAL A 204 11.62 3.85 16.61
C VAL A 204 12.85 3.23 17.26
N SER A 205 13.42 3.90 18.25
CA SER A 205 14.54 3.40 19.05
C SER A 205 14.36 3.66 20.54
N ASN A 206 14.78 2.73 21.39
CA ASN A 206 14.85 2.92 22.84
C ASN A 206 16.23 3.36 23.35
N ARG A 207 17.13 3.83 22.49
CA ARG A 207 18.51 4.22 22.88
C ARG A 207 18.59 5.35 23.92
N ALA A 208 17.51 6.11 24.10
CA ALA A 208 17.38 7.14 25.13
C ALA A 208 16.60 6.66 26.38
N GLY A 209 16.40 5.35 26.54
CA GLY A 209 15.69 4.73 27.66
C GLY A 209 14.28 4.24 27.29
N SER A 210 13.43 5.14 26.79
CA SER A 210 12.08 4.79 26.28
C SER A 210 12.03 4.86 24.75
N PRO A 211 11.06 4.19 24.09
CA PRO A 211 10.89 4.29 22.64
C PRO A 211 10.64 5.73 22.18
N GLN A 212 11.51 6.24 21.30
CA GLN A 212 11.41 7.55 20.65
C GLN A 212 11.58 7.39 19.13
N ILE A 213 11.19 8.41 18.36
CA ILE A 213 11.41 8.47 16.91
C ILE A 213 12.75 9.15 16.63
N TYR A 214 13.56 8.54 15.76
CA TYR A 214 14.84 9.04 15.27
C TYR A 214 14.81 9.18 13.75
#